data_AF-A0A917PCT1-F1
#
_entry.id   AF-A0A917PCT1-F1
#
_cell.length_a   1.000
_cell.length_b   1.000
_cell.length_c   1.000
_cell.angle_alpha   90.00
_cell.angle_beta   90.00
_cell.angle_gamma   90.00
#
_symmetry.space_group_name_H-M   'P 1'
#
loop_
_entity.id
_entity.type
_entity.pdbx_description
1 polymer ?
#
loop_
_entity_poly.entity_id
_entity_poly.type
_entity_poly.pdbx_seq_one_letter_code
_entity_poly.pdbx_strand_id
1 'polypeptide(L)'
;MHPRTRRLTSAALLLTLTATPFSTSYAILDKTRFLLHLGAAYYAFHHWDLMPFRQGKFSAGAPGRTAAMVKGGLALAFAAHEVSVARKVAANSASPTLMKLDGALNTLSAEMTTLGGTLKTGKVNPADEQALENGAGALSAQAAANGQVIRDVPTPIPGL
;
A
#
# COMPACT_ATOMS: atom_id res chain seq x y z
N MET A 1 -32.12 15.48 -75.54
CA MET A 1 -31.61 16.38 -74.49
C MET A 1 -32.34 16.08 -73.18
N HIS A 2 -31.64 15.46 -72.22
CA HIS A 2 -32.02 15.22 -70.82
C HIS A 2 -30.72 15.07 -70.02
N PRO A 3 -30.55 15.71 -68.85
CA PRO A 3 -29.30 15.66 -68.09
C PRO A 3 -29.25 14.43 -67.18
N ARG A 4 -28.14 13.68 -67.17
CA ARG A 4 -27.84 12.70 -66.12
C ARG A 4 -26.60 13.16 -65.34
N THR A 5 -26.88 13.98 -64.36
CA THR A 5 -26.01 14.32 -63.22
C THR A 5 -25.65 13.06 -62.44
N ARG A 6 -24.45 12.52 -62.68
CA ARG A 6 -23.87 11.48 -61.81
C ARG A 6 -23.13 12.18 -60.67
N ARG A 7 -23.81 12.28 -59.52
CA ARG A 7 -23.19 12.66 -58.25
C ARG A 7 -22.26 11.52 -57.82
N LEU A 8 -20.96 11.76 -57.88
CA LEU A 8 -19.95 10.89 -57.27
C LEU A 8 -19.92 11.22 -55.77
N THR A 9 -20.65 10.44 -54.98
CA THR A 9 -20.57 10.47 -53.52
C THR A 9 -19.32 9.71 -53.08
N SER A 10 -18.27 10.45 -52.73
CA SER A 10 -17.07 9.91 -52.10
C SER A 10 -17.40 9.36 -50.72
N ALA A 11 -17.33 8.04 -50.56
CA ALA A 11 -17.40 7.38 -49.27
C ALA A 11 -16.07 7.59 -48.52
N ALA A 12 -16.07 8.47 -47.52
CA ALA A 12 -14.96 8.60 -46.58
C ALA A 12 -15.04 7.45 -45.57
N LEU A 13 -14.16 6.45 -45.74
CA LEU A 13 -13.95 5.38 -44.77
C LEU A 13 -13.21 5.94 -43.55
N LEU A 14 -13.94 6.34 -42.52
CA LEU A 14 -13.38 6.70 -41.21
C LEU A 14 -12.94 5.42 -40.48
N LEU A 15 -11.64 5.14 -40.50
CA LEU A 15 -11.03 4.09 -39.70
C LEU A 15 -10.91 4.62 -38.25
N THR A 16 -11.91 4.34 -37.42
CA THR A 16 -11.84 4.60 -35.98
C THR A 16 -10.79 3.67 -35.36
N LEU A 17 -9.59 4.19 -35.15
CA LEU A 17 -8.56 3.53 -34.36
C LEU A 17 -9.05 3.49 -32.92
N THR A 18 -9.75 2.42 -32.54
CA THR A 18 -10.03 2.13 -31.14
C THR A 18 -8.67 1.91 -30.49
N ALA A 19 -8.18 2.94 -29.79
CA ALA A 19 -7.09 2.79 -28.85
C ALA A 19 -7.61 1.88 -27.73
N THR A 20 -7.54 0.57 -27.95
CA THR A 20 -7.69 -0.41 -26.88
C THR A 20 -6.61 -0.05 -25.87
N PRO A 21 -6.95 0.30 -24.62
CA PRO A 21 -5.92 0.50 -23.62
C PRO A 21 -5.15 -0.81 -23.56
N PHE A 22 -3.86 -0.76 -23.91
CA PHE A 22 -2.96 -1.88 -23.70
C PHE A 22 -2.92 -2.11 -22.19
N SER A 23 -3.81 -2.97 -21.69
CA SER A 23 -3.78 -3.41 -20.30
C SER A 23 -2.49 -4.18 -20.14
N THR A 24 -1.48 -3.48 -19.64
CA THR A 24 -0.17 -4.04 -19.31
C THR A 24 -0.28 -4.85 -18.01
N SER A 25 -1.31 -5.69 -17.90
CA SER A 25 -1.42 -6.69 -16.85
C SER A 25 -0.55 -7.88 -17.27
N TYR A 26 0.77 -7.67 -17.21
CA TYR A 26 1.66 -8.81 -17.12
C TYR A 26 1.54 -9.30 -15.68
N ALA A 27 0.93 -10.47 -15.46
CA ALA A 27 0.76 -11.07 -14.13
C ALA A 27 2.06 -11.15 -13.29
N ILE A 28 3.23 -11.05 -13.94
CA ILE A 28 4.56 -10.96 -13.31
C ILE A 28 4.78 -9.59 -12.64
N LEU A 29 4.26 -8.50 -13.22
CA LEU A 29 4.34 -7.17 -12.63
C LEU A 29 3.44 -7.02 -11.41
N ASP A 30 2.38 -7.82 -11.27
CA ASP A 30 1.47 -7.69 -10.12
C ASP A 30 2.17 -8.02 -8.80
N LYS A 31 2.98 -9.08 -8.77
CA LYS A 31 3.81 -9.41 -7.59
C LYS A 31 4.82 -8.31 -7.30
N THR A 32 5.46 -7.76 -8.33
CA THR A 32 6.44 -6.67 -8.17
C THR A 32 5.77 -5.40 -7.65
N ARG A 33 4.61 -5.02 -8.21
CA ARG A 33 3.83 -3.85 -7.78
C ARG A 33 3.31 -4.03 -6.36
N PHE A 34 2.81 -5.23 -6.04
CA PHE A 34 2.39 -5.60 -4.69
C PHE A 34 3.54 -5.41 -3.69
N LEU A 35 4.71 -6.01 -3.97
CA LEU A 35 5.88 -5.90 -3.11
C LEU A 35 6.42 -4.47 -3.03
N LEU A 36 6.33 -3.70 -4.12
CA LEU A 36 6.74 -2.30 -4.14
C LEU A 36 5.89 -1.46 -3.19
N HIS A 37 4.55 -1.54 -3.32
CA HIS A 37 3.63 -0.80 -2.48
C HIS A 37 3.71 -1.26 -1.01
N LEU A 38 3.75 -2.58 -0.78
CA LEU A 38 3.87 -3.12 0.58
C LEU A 38 5.23 -2.77 1.21
N GLY A 39 6.30 -2.78 0.43
CA GLY A 39 7.63 -2.38 0.87
C GLY A 39 7.72 -0.88 1.20
N ALA A 40 7.08 -0.03 0.40
CA ALA A 40 6.98 1.40 0.69
C ALA A 40 6.21 1.66 2.00
N ALA A 41 5.10 0.95 2.21
CA ALA A 41 4.33 1.01 3.45
C ALA A 41 5.18 0.57 4.66
N TYR A 42 5.87 -0.56 4.54
CA TYR A 42 6.75 -1.08 5.58
C TYR A 42 7.90 -0.12 5.90
N TYR A 43 8.54 0.45 4.88
CA TYR A 43 9.62 1.42 5.08
C TYR A 43 9.14 2.66 5.85
N ALA A 44 7.99 3.22 5.44
CA ALA A 44 7.41 4.39 6.11
C ALA A 44 7.12 4.09 7.58
N PHE A 45 6.44 2.96 7.84
CA PHE A 45 6.14 2.51 9.18
C PHE A 45 7.42 2.26 10.03
N HIS A 46 8.38 1.52 9.50
CA HIS A 46 9.59 1.17 10.23
C HIS A 46 10.39 2.42 10.62
N HIS A 47 10.57 3.36 9.69
CA HIS A 47 11.41 4.52 9.91
C HIS A 47 10.76 5.60 10.78
N TRP A 48 9.45 5.83 10.63
CA TRP A 48 8.76 6.95 11.27
C TRP A 48 7.91 6.59 12.48
N ASP A 49 7.58 5.31 12.66
CA ASP A 49 6.80 4.84 13.81
C ASP A 49 7.62 3.89 14.67
N LEU A 50 8.10 2.77 14.12
CA LEU A 50 8.78 1.74 14.91
C LEU A 50 10.10 2.23 15.52
N MET A 51 10.96 2.90 14.73
CA MET A 51 12.23 3.43 15.24
C MET A 51 12.03 4.54 16.30
N PRO A 52 11.20 5.58 16.07
CA PRO A 52 10.94 6.60 17.09
C PRO A 52 10.27 6.04 18.34
N PHE A 53 9.39 5.06 18.18
CA PHE A 53 8.79 4.37 19.31
C PHE A 53 9.83 3.66 20.17
N ARG A 54 10.69 2.83 19.57
CA ARG A 54 11.79 2.14 20.26
C ARG A 54 12.77 3.11 20.95
N GLN A 55 12.90 4.32 20.40
CA GLN A 55 13.69 5.42 20.99
C GLN A 55 12.96 6.18 22.10
N GLY A 56 11.73 5.82 22.45
CA GLY A 56 10.92 6.50 23.46
C GLY A 56 10.45 7.90 23.05
N LYS A 57 10.46 8.26 21.75
CA LYS A 57 10.09 9.61 21.28
C LYS A 57 8.61 9.93 21.43
N PHE A 58 7.78 8.92 21.67
CA PHE A 58 6.35 9.06 21.93
C PHE A 58 6.03 9.19 23.44
N SER A 59 7.01 8.93 24.31
CA SER A 59 6.85 8.97 25.76
C SER A 59 6.58 10.39 26.27
N ALA A 60 5.83 10.48 27.37
CA ALA A 60 5.53 11.76 28.01
C ALA A 60 6.83 12.48 28.40
N GLY A 61 6.92 13.78 28.08
CA GLY A 61 8.11 14.59 28.34
C GLY A 61 9.26 14.44 27.33
N ALA A 62 9.15 13.55 26.34
CA ALA A 62 10.17 13.43 25.30
C ALA A 62 10.28 14.71 24.46
N PRO A 63 11.51 15.19 24.15
CA PRO A 63 11.70 16.36 23.32
C PRO A 63 11.17 16.10 21.90
N GLY A 64 10.33 17.01 21.40
CA GLY A 64 9.75 16.88 20.05
C GLY A 64 8.65 15.82 19.93
N ARG A 65 8.10 15.31 21.04
CA ARG A 65 7.04 14.29 21.07
C ARG A 65 5.89 14.55 20.09
N THR A 66 5.31 15.75 20.11
CA THR A 66 4.19 16.11 19.23
C THR A 66 4.59 16.06 17.75
N ALA A 67 5.79 16.53 17.41
CA ALA A 67 6.29 16.47 16.04
C ALA A 67 6.54 15.03 15.60
N ALA A 68 7.06 14.18 16.49
CA ALA A 68 7.22 12.75 16.21
C ALA A 68 5.87 12.09 15.95
N MET A 69 4.85 12.35 16.78
CA MET A 69 3.51 11.78 16.60
C MET A 69 2.83 12.24 15.32
N VAL A 70 2.94 13.53 14.97
CA VAL A 70 2.37 14.03 13.71
C VAL A 70 3.06 13.37 12.51
N LYS A 71 4.38 13.17 12.57
CA LYS A 71 5.14 12.45 11.54
C LYS A 71 4.72 10.99 11.44
N GLY A 72 4.65 10.28 12.56
CA GLY A 72 4.18 8.90 12.61
C GLY A 72 2.75 8.77 12.08
N GLY A 73 1.86 9.66 12.52
CA GLY A 73 0.47 9.69 12.04
C GLY A 73 0.34 9.90 10.52
N LEU A 74 1.16 10.78 9.95
CA LEU A 74 1.23 10.98 8.50
C LEU A 74 1.85 9.78 7.77
N ALA A 75 2.90 9.19 8.34
CA ALA A 75 3.55 8.00 7.78
C ALA A 75 2.60 6.80 7.76
N LEU A 76 1.82 6.60 8.82
CA LEU A 76 0.78 5.57 8.89
C LEU A 76 -0.37 5.82 7.93
N ALA A 77 -0.78 7.07 7.73
CA ALA A 77 -1.79 7.39 6.71
C ALA A 77 -1.29 7.05 5.30
N PHE A 78 -0.02 7.34 5.00
CA PHE A 78 0.62 6.94 3.76
C PHE A 78 0.73 5.41 3.65
N ALA A 79 1.20 4.73 4.70
CA ALA A 79 1.32 3.27 4.74
C ALA A 79 -0.04 2.60 4.54
N ALA A 80 -1.11 3.10 5.15
CA ALA A 80 -2.47 2.60 4.96
C ALA A 80 -2.94 2.72 3.51
N HIS A 81 -2.62 3.85 2.85
CA HIS A 81 -2.91 4.04 1.43
C HIS A 81 -2.15 3.04 0.56
N GLU A 82 -0.84 2.89 0.78
CA GLU A 82 0.02 1.95 0.05
C GLU A 82 -0.41 0.49 0.25
N VAL A 83 -0.77 0.08 1.47
CA VAL A 83 -1.34 -1.24 1.75
C VAL A 83 -2.67 -1.43 1.01
N SER A 84 -3.51 -0.40 0.93
CA SER A 84 -4.76 -0.45 0.14
C SER A 84 -4.50 -0.60 -1.36
N VAL A 85 -3.45 0.06 -1.88
CA VAL A 85 -3.04 -0.12 -3.28
C VAL A 85 -2.47 -1.53 -3.51
N ALA A 86 -1.62 -2.02 -2.60
CA ALA A 86 -1.11 -3.39 -2.64
C ALA A 86 -2.27 -4.40 -2.61
N ARG A 87 -3.28 -4.18 -1.77
CA ARG A 87 -4.51 -4.97 -1.73
C ARG A 87 -5.23 -4.98 -3.07
N LYS A 88 -5.43 -3.82 -3.70
CA LYS A 88 -6.06 -3.75 -5.04
C LYS A 88 -5.25 -4.51 -6.08
N VAL A 89 -3.93 -4.43 -6.05
CA VAL A 89 -3.06 -5.22 -6.93
C VAL A 89 -3.22 -6.72 -6.66
N ALA A 90 -3.26 -7.12 -5.38
CA ALA A 90 -3.46 -8.51 -4.97
C ALA A 90 -4.83 -9.07 -5.41
N ALA A 91 -5.90 -8.29 -5.25
CA ALA A 91 -7.27 -8.67 -5.62
C ALA A 91 -7.47 -8.82 -7.14
N ASN A 92 -6.72 -8.06 -7.94
CA ASN A 92 -6.76 -8.15 -9.41
C ASN A 92 -5.67 -9.09 -9.98
N SER A 93 -4.88 -9.74 -9.13
CA SER A 93 -3.83 -10.65 -9.58
C SER A 93 -4.37 -12.06 -9.85
N ALA A 94 -3.77 -12.75 -10.82
CA ALA A 94 -4.01 -14.17 -11.05
C ALA A 94 -3.40 -15.10 -9.98
N SER A 95 -2.73 -14.56 -8.95
CA SER A 95 -2.05 -15.35 -7.91
C SER A 95 -3.00 -15.70 -6.75
N PRO A 96 -3.30 -17.00 -6.51
CA PRO A 96 -4.15 -17.42 -5.40
C PRO A 96 -3.61 -17.04 -4.02
N THR A 97 -2.28 -16.98 -3.89
CA THR A 97 -1.60 -16.55 -2.67
C THR A 97 -1.90 -15.09 -2.34
N LEU A 98 -1.78 -14.19 -3.32
CA LEU A 98 -2.03 -12.76 -3.09
C LEU A 98 -3.50 -12.49 -2.74
N MET A 99 -4.43 -13.17 -3.41
CA MET A 99 -5.86 -13.06 -3.10
C MET A 99 -6.18 -13.51 -1.66
N LYS A 100 -5.49 -14.51 -1.13
CA LYS A 100 -5.66 -14.96 0.26
C LYS A 100 -5.19 -13.94 1.30
N LEU A 101 -4.23 -13.08 0.94
CA LEU A 101 -3.72 -12.03 1.82
C LEU A 101 -4.65 -10.80 1.89
N ASP A 102 -5.67 -10.71 1.03
CA ASP A 102 -6.58 -9.56 0.94
C ASP A 102 -7.18 -9.17 2.31
N GLY A 103 -7.63 -10.19 3.07
CA GLY A 103 -8.21 -9.99 4.39
C GLY A 103 -7.22 -9.38 5.39
N ALA A 104 -5.99 -9.91 5.47
CA ALA A 104 -4.97 -9.37 6.38
C ALA A 104 -4.51 -7.98 5.96
N LEU A 105 -4.37 -7.72 4.65
CA LEU A 105 -4.03 -6.38 4.15
C LEU A 105 -5.12 -5.36 4.46
N ASN A 106 -6.39 -5.76 4.38
CA ASN A 106 -7.51 -4.91 4.77
C ASN A 106 -7.46 -4.57 6.27
N THR A 107 -7.27 -5.56 7.12
CA THR A 107 -7.14 -5.36 8.58
C THR A 107 -5.96 -4.44 8.88
N LEU A 108 -4.79 -4.70 8.30
CA LEU A 108 -3.59 -3.90 8.51
C LEU A 108 -3.78 -2.44 8.07
N SER A 109 -4.40 -2.20 6.91
CA SER A 109 -4.69 -0.84 6.43
C SER A 109 -5.66 -0.10 7.36
N ALA A 110 -6.66 -0.79 7.92
CA ALA A 110 -7.61 -0.21 8.87
C ALA A 110 -6.95 0.13 10.21
N GLU A 111 -6.08 -0.74 10.73
CA GLU A 111 -5.30 -0.50 11.93
C GLU A 111 -4.34 0.68 11.74
N MET A 112 -3.59 0.71 10.64
CA MET A 112 -2.71 1.83 10.29
C MET A 112 -3.48 3.15 10.19
N THR A 113 -4.68 3.14 9.58
CA THR A 113 -5.52 4.35 9.48
C THR A 113 -5.98 4.82 10.87
N THR A 114 -6.41 3.89 11.71
CA THR A 114 -6.91 4.18 13.05
C THR A 114 -5.79 4.76 13.91
N LEU A 115 -4.63 4.10 13.94
CA LEU A 115 -3.46 4.56 14.67
C LEU A 115 -2.92 5.88 14.11
N GLY A 116 -2.89 6.04 12.79
CA GLY A 116 -2.49 7.29 12.17
C GLY A 116 -3.33 8.47 12.65
N GLY A 117 -4.64 8.25 12.84
CA GLY A 117 -5.57 9.21 13.43
C GLY A 117 -5.29 9.50 14.91
N THR A 118 -5.00 8.48 15.73
CA THR A 118 -4.71 8.68 17.16
C THR A 118 -3.38 9.41 17.37
N LEU A 119 -2.31 9.02 16.65
CA LEU A 119 -1.03 9.71 16.69
C LEU A 119 -1.15 11.16 16.24
N LYS A 120 -1.84 11.43 15.13
CA LYS A 120 -2.03 12.80 14.64
C LYS A 120 -2.78 13.68 15.66
N THR A 121 -3.64 13.10 16.48
CA THR A 121 -4.37 13.82 17.54
C THR A 121 -3.61 13.90 18.88
N GLY A 122 -2.36 13.41 18.93
CA GLY A 122 -1.52 13.49 20.11
C GLY A 122 -1.77 12.41 21.16
N LYS A 123 -2.56 11.39 20.82
CA LYS A 123 -2.86 10.25 21.68
C LYS A 123 -1.89 9.12 21.34
N VAL A 124 -1.14 8.66 22.34
CA VAL A 124 -0.33 7.44 22.26
C VAL A 124 -0.90 6.49 23.28
N ASN A 125 -1.50 5.41 22.80
CA ASN A 125 -2.08 4.37 23.64
C ASN A 125 -1.22 3.11 23.49
N PRO A 126 -0.75 2.47 24.58
CA PRO A 126 -0.07 1.18 24.52
C PRO A 126 -0.88 0.10 23.78
N ALA A 127 -2.22 0.22 23.76
CA ALA A 127 -3.08 -0.67 22.99
C ALA A 127 -2.89 -0.54 21.46
N ASP A 128 -2.47 0.63 20.98
CA ASP A 128 -2.30 0.88 19.56
C ASP A 128 -1.07 0.15 19.00
N GLU A 129 -0.05 0.04 19.84
CA GLU A 129 1.19 -0.68 19.58
C GLU A 129 0.95 -2.18 19.49
N GLN A 130 0.19 -2.67 20.46
CA GLN A 130 -0.20 -4.07 20.51
C GLN A 130 -1.10 -4.42 19.32
N ALA A 131 -1.97 -3.51 18.88
CA ALA A 131 -2.74 -3.70 17.66
C ALA A 131 -1.84 -3.83 16.42
N LEU A 132 -0.80 -3.00 16.31
CA LEU A 132 0.12 -3.03 15.18
C LEU A 132 1.02 -4.27 15.16
N GLU A 133 1.53 -4.68 16.33
CA GLU A 133 2.27 -5.94 16.49
C GLU A 133 1.41 -7.14 16.14
N ASN A 134 0.14 -7.13 16.57
CA ASN A 134 -0.83 -8.17 16.24
C ASN A 134 -1.12 -8.21 14.73
N GLY A 135 -1.33 -7.06 14.10
CA GLY A 135 -1.57 -6.93 12.65
C GLY A 135 -0.38 -7.38 11.81
N ALA A 136 0.82 -6.95 12.17
CA ALA A 136 2.07 -7.38 11.52
C ALA A 136 2.32 -8.89 11.73
N GLY A 137 2.08 -9.39 12.94
CA GLY A 137 2.15 -10.82 13.26
C GLY A 137 1.16 -11.66 12.46
N ALA A 138 -0.09 -11.19 12.31
CA ALA A 138 -1.11 -11.85 11.51
C ALA A 138 -0.74 -11.88 10.02
N LEU A 139 -0.24 -10.76 9.48
CA LEU A 139 0.26 -10.69 8.10
C LEU A 139 1.44 -11.65 7.89
N SER A 140 2.40 -11.67 8.82
CA SER A 140 3.56 -12.56 8.76
C SER A 140 3.17 -14.04 8.83
N ALA A 141 2.25 -14.40 9.74
CA ALA A 141 1.72 -15.74 9.86
C ALA A 141 0.98 -16.20 8.59
N GLN A 142 0.16 -15.32 7.98
CA GLN A 142 -0.50 -15.62 6.71
C GLN A 142 0.50 -15.75 5.56
N ALA A 143 1.51 -14.89 5.49
CA ALA A 143 2.54 -14.97 4.47
C ALA A 143 3.32 -16.29 4.60
N ALA A 144 3.72 -16.67 5.82
CA ALA A 144 4.39 -17.94 6.10
C ALA A 144 3.52 -19.15 5.74
N ALA A 145 2.24 -19.14 6.10
CA ALA A 145 1.28 -20.19 5.75
C ALA A 145 1.09 -20.36 4.23
N ASN A 146 1.38 -19.32 3.44
CA ASN A 146 1.33 -19.36 1.98
C ASN A 146 2.73 -19.48 1.33
N GLY A 147 3.76 -19.89 2.09
CA GLY A 147 5.10 -20.17 1.58
C GLY A 147 5.96 -18.93 1.29
N GLN A 148 5.61 -17.76 1.85
CA GLN A 148 6.36 -16.51 1.71
C GLN A 148 6.76 -16.03 3.11
N VAL A 149 7.96 -16.37 3.56
CA VAL A 149 8.44 -15.96 4.88
C VAL A 149 8.84 -14.48 4.84
N ILE A 150 8.08 -13.62 5.53
CA ILE A 150 8.48 -12.24 5.79
C ILE A 150 9.55 -12.30 6.88
N ARG A 151 10.80 -11.94 6.51
CA ARG A 151 11.89 -11.80 7.48
C ARG A 151 12.09 -10.32 7.74
N ASP A 152 11.78 -9.88 8.95
CA ASP A 152 12.41 -8.67 9.48
C ASP A 152 13.91 -8.92 9.47
N VAL A 153 14.64 -8.17 8.66
CA VAL A 153 16.10 -8.17 8.71
C VAL A 153 16.46 -7.08 9.73
N PRO A 154 16.95 -7.43 10.93
CA PRO A 154 17.45 -6.42 11.84
C PRO A 154 18.65 -5.76 11.17
N THR A 155 18.53 -4.48 10.82
CA THR A 155 19.69 -3.68 10.45
C THR A 155 20.39 -3.28 11.74
N PRO A 156 21.67 -3.67 11.95
CA PRO A 156 22.46 -3.16 13.07
C PRO A 156 22.49 -1.64 12.97
N ILE A 157 22.16 -0.95 14.06
CA ILE A 157 22.37 0.50 14.17
C ILE A 157 23.89 0.70 14.24
N PRO A 158 24.56 1.31 13.24
CA PRO A 158 25.98 1.58 13.36
C PRO A 158 26.18 2.66 14.42
N GLY A 159 26.76 2.30 15.58
CA GLY A 159 27.17 3.25 16.62
C GLY A 159 26.41 3.21 17.96
N LEU A 160 25.76 2.09 18.30
CA LEU A 160 25.46 1.73 19.70
C LEU A 160 26.16 0.41 20.04
#